data_AF-A0A952EZH9-F1
#
_entry.id   AF-A0A952EZH9-F1
#
_cell.length_a   1.000
_cell.length_b   1.000
_cell.length_c   1.000
_cell.angle_alpha   90.00
_cell.angle_beta   90.00
_cell.angle_gamma   90.00
#
_symmetry.space_group_name_H-M   'P 1'
#
loop_
_entity.id
_entity.type
_entity.pdbx_description
1 polymer ?
#
loop_
_entity_poly.entity_id
_entity_poly.type
_entity_poly.pdbx_seq_one_letter_code
_entity_poly.pdbx_strand_id
1 'polypeptide(L)'
;MSELRLMAVHAHPDDESSKGAATMARYADEGVRVLVVTLTGGERGDILNPAMDLPEVHGRMTEIRRDEMAKAAEILGVEHHWLGFVDSGLPEGDPPPPLPDGCLGVVPL
;
A
#
# COMPACT_ATOMS: atom_id res chain seq x y z
N MET A 1 12.06 -27.69 -12.91
CA MET A 1 10.66 -27.21 -12.72
C MET A 1 10.64 -25.73 -13.04
N SER A 2 9.56 -25.19 -13.61
CA SER A 2 9.43 -23.75 -13.83
C SER A 2 9.28 -23.02 -12.49
N GLU A 3 9.90 -21.85 -12.38
CA GLU A 3 9.78 -20.95 -11.24
C GLU A 3 8.30 -20.52 -11.04
N LEU A 4 7.77 -20.69 -9.82
CA LEU A 4 6.43 -20.23 -9.48
C LEU A 4 6.47 -18.73 -9.15
N ARG A 5 5.38 -18.02 -9.45
CA ARG A 5 5.25 -16.58 -9.23
C ARG A 5 3.90 -16.27 -8.60
N LEU A 6 3.91 -15.36 -7.62
CA LEU A 6 2.71 -14.86 -6.93
C LEU A 6 2.68 -13.33 -7.04
N MET A 7 1.52 -12.77 -7.38
CA MET A 7 1.29 -11.33 -7.36
C MET A 7 0.16 -11.03 -6.38
N ALA A 8 0.42 -10.16 -5.41
CA ALA A 8 -0.56 -9.65 -4.46
C ALA A 8 -0.82 -8.17 -4.78
N VAL A 9 -2.09 -7.81 -5.01
CA VAL A 9 -2.48 -6.44 -5.37
C VAL A 9 -3.25 -5.83 -4.21
N HIS A 10 -2.79 -4.68 -3.72
CA HIS A 10 -3.26 -4.04 -2.49
C HIS A 10 -3.51 -2.55 -2.71
N ALA A 11 -4.46 -1.95 -1.98
CA ALA A 11 -4.85 -0.57 -2.22
C ALA A 11 -3.81 0.44 -1.70
N HIS A 12 -3.36 0.26 -0.47
CA HIS A 12 -2.47 1.19 0.24
C HIS A 12 -1.22 0.46 0.78
N PRO A 13 -0.13 1.18 1.09
CA PRO A 13 1.06 0.57 1.70
C PRO A 13 0.81 0.30 3.18
N ASP A 14 0.67 -0.97 3.56
CA ASP A 14 0.30 -1.55 4.87
C ASP A 14 -0.72 -2.69 4.69
N ASP A 15 -1.53 -2.64 3.62
CA ASP A 15 -2.51 -3.66 3.27
C ASP A 15 -1.85 -5.04 3.04
N GLU A 16 -0.65 -5.06 2.47
CA GLU A 16 0.12 -6.28 2.24
C GLU A 16 0.55 -6.90 3.57
N SER A 17 0.97 -6.04 4.52
CA SER A 17 1.40 -6.44 5.84
C SER A 17 0.23 -6.89 6.72
N SER A 18 -0.93 -6.22 6.64
CA SER A 18 -2.10 -6.49 7.47
C SER A 18 -2.95 -7.68 7.01
N LYS A 19 -2.99 -7.96 5.70
CA LYS A 19 -3.88 -9.00 5.12
C LYS A 19 -3.15 -10.22 4.57
N GLY A 20 -1.89 -10.08 4.16
CA GLY A 20 -1.20 -11.09 3.36
C GLY A 20 0.19 -11.51 3.83
N ALA A 21 0.75 -10.86 4.86
CA ALA A 21 2.16 -11.00 5.27
C ALA A 21 2.62 -12.46 5.40
N ALA A 22 1.95 -13.25 6.23
CA ALA A 22 2.35 -14.63 6.51
C ALA A 22 2.35 -15.52 5.26
N THR A 23 1.36 -15.33 4.38
CA THR A 23 1.25 -16.09 3.13
C THR A 23 2.37 -15.73 2.16
N MET A 24 2.62 -14.43 1.98
CA MET A 24 3.67 -13.94 1.08
C MET A 24 5.05 -14.34 1.57
N ALA A 25 5.35 -14.13 2.86
CA ALA A 25 6.63 -14.50 3.46
C ALA A 25 6.88 -16.01 3.36
N ARG A 26 5.86 -16.84 3.59
CA ARG A 26 5.97 -18.29 3.41
C ARG A 26 6.37 -18.66 1.98
N TYR A 27 5.68 -18.11 0.98
CA TYR A 27 5.98 -18.44 -0.41
C TYR A 27 7.36 -17.91 -0.85
N ALA A 28 7.76 -16.73 -0.37
CA ALA A 28 9.10 -16.20 -0.59
C ALA A 28 10.17 -17.15 0.01
N ASP A 29 9.97 -17.64 1.23
CA ASP A 29 10.88 -18.61 1.89
C ASP A 29 10.94 -19.97 1.16
N GLU A 30 9.81 -20.40 0.57
CA GLU A 30 9.74 -21.59 -0.30
C GLU A 30 10.36 -21.35 -1.71
N GLY A 31 10.90 -20.16 -1.98
CA GLY A 31 11.58 -19.81 -3.24
C GLY A 31 10.66 -19.36 -4.38
N VAL A 32 9.40 -19.05 -4.09
CA VAL A 32 8.46 -18.45 -5.06
C VAL A 32 8.81 -16.97 -5.22
N ARG A 33 8.81 -16.48 -6.46
CA ARG A 33 8.96 -15.04 -6.73
C ARG A 33 7.66 -14.30 -6.44
N VAL A 34 7.64 -13.55 -5.35
CA VAL A 34 6.47 -12.79 -4.87
C VAL A 34 6.60 -11.31 -5.22
N LEU A 35 5.57 -10.75 -5.84
CA LEU A 35 5.45 -9.32 -6.14
C LEU A 35 4.24 -8.72 -5.44
N VAL A 36 4.44 -7.67 -4.67
CA VAL A 36 3.37 -6.80 -4.16
C VAL A 36 3.19 -5.62 -5.11
N VAL A 37 1.96 -5.40 -5.56
CA VAL A 37 1.56 -4.21 -6.30
C VAL A 37 0.70 -3.35 -5.38
N THR A 38 1.15 -2.14 -5.08
CA THR A 38 0.37 -1.17 -4.30
C THR A 38 -0.24 -0.12 -5.21
N LEU A 39 -1.56 0.03 -5.14
CA LEU A 39 -2.31 0.88 -6.06
C LEU A 39 -2.01 2.37 -5.83
N THR A 40 -1.93 2.80 -4.58
CA THR A 40 -1.88 4.22 -4.20
C THR A 40 -0.70 4.56 -3.29
N GLY A 41 -0.40 5.85 -3.13
CA GLY A 41 0.60 6.34 -2.17
C GLY A 41 0.13 6.38 -0.71
N GLY A 42 -1.18 6.21 -0.47
CA GLY A 42 -1.73 6.26 0.87
C GLY A 42 -1.70 7.65 1.52
N GLU A 43 -1.62 8.70 0.71
CA GLU A 43 -1.41 10.08 1.15
C GLU A 43 -2.57 10.68 1.95
N ARG A 44 -3.72 9.99 2.05
CA ARG A 44 -4.90 10.41 2.82
C ARG A 44 -5.15 9.56 4.07
N GLY A 45 -4.18 8.75 4.47
CA GLY A 45 -4.25 7.94 5.70
C GLY A 45 -4.05 8.75 6.97
N ASP A 46 -4.55 8.22 8.08
CA ASP A 46 -4.40 8.81 9.41
C ASP A 46 -3.11 8.37 10.11
N ILE A 47 -2.54 9.25 10.94
CA ILE A 47 -1.44 8.90 11.83
C ILE A 47 -2.03 8.28 13.10
N LEU A 48 -1.91 6.95 13.23
CA LEU A 48 -2.46 6.23 14.38
C LEU A 48 -1.60 6.29 15.64
N ASN A 49 -0.30 6.56 15.50
CA ASN A 49 0.62 6.67 16.63
C ASN A 49 0.68 8.13 17.13
N PRO A 50 0.16 8.43 18.35
CA PRO A 50 0.16 9.81 18.86
C PRO A 50 1.55 10.44 18.99
N ALA A 51 2.60 9.63 19.16
CA ALA A 51 3.98 10.12 19.21
C ALA A 51 4.49 10.61 17.85
N MET A 52 3.84 10.22 16.76
CA MET A 52 4.15 10.61 15.39
C MET A 52 3.19 11.68 14.84
N ASP A 53 2.23 12.16 15.65
CA ASP A 53 1.33 13.26 15.27
C ASP A 53 2.07 14.61 15.33
N LEU A 54 3.02 14.75 14.42
CA LEU A 54 3.97 15.86 14.34
C LEU A 54 3.79 16.59 13.00
N PRO A 55 3.88 17.93 12.96
CA PRO A 55 3.74 18.70 11.72
C PRO A 55 4.68 18.24 10.59
N GLU A 56 5.88 17.75 10.94
CA GLU A 56 6.85 17.22 9.97
C GLU A 56 6.40 15.91 9.32
N VAL A 57 5.67 15.06 10.05
CA VAL A 57 5.14 13.79 9.54
C VAL A 57 3.98 14.08 8.58
N HIS A 58 3.07 14.98 8.97
CA HIS A 58 1.99 15.46 8.10
C HIS A 58 2.53 16.04 6.78
N GLY A 59 3.62 16.81 6.83
CA GLY A 59 4.24 17.39 5.63
C GLY A 59 5.00 16.39 4.74
N ARG A 60 5.23 15.16 5.22
CA ARG A 60 6.07 14.15 4.56
C ARG A 60 5.43 12.77 4.46
N MET A 61 4.10 12.67 4.66
CA MET A 61 3.35 11.42 4.70
C MET A 61 3.70 10.47 3.54
N THR A 62 3.70 10.97 2.30
CA THR A 62 4.01 10.16 1.12
C THR A 62 5.44 9.62 1.11
N GLU A 63 6.42 10.40 1.57
CA GLU A 63 7.82 9.93 1.66
C GLU A 63 7.95 8.85 2.73
N ILE A 64 7.35 9.09 3.90
CA ILE A 64 7.38 8.17 5.04
C ILE A 64 6.73 6.84 4.66
N ARG A 65 5.53 6.85 4.07
CA ARG A 65 4.85 5.61 3.63
C ARG A 65 5.62 4.86 2.54
N ARG A 66 6.40 5.55 1.71
CA ARG A 66 7.30 4.90 0.74
C ARG A 66 8.46 4.18 1.43
N ASP A 67 9.07 4.82 2.43
CA ASP A 67 10.13 4.22 3.23
C ASP A 67 9.61 3.03 4.06
N GLU A 68 8.42 3.17 4.64
CA GLU A 68 7.72 2.09 5.37
C GLU A 68 7.43 0.90 4.45
N MET A 69 6.87 1.12 3.26
CA MET A 69 6.60 0.06 2.28
C MET A 69 7.88 -0.62 1.81
N ALA A 70 8.94 0.15 1.52
CA ALA A 70 10.24 -0.41 1.16
C ALA A 70 10.79 -1.32 2.28
N LYS A 71 10.64 -0.89 3.54
CA LYS A 71 11.07 -1.69 4.69
C LYS A 71 10.22 -2.93 4.89
N ALA A 72 8.91 -2.84 4.70
CA ALA A 72 7.99 -3.98 4.74
C ALA A 72 8.34 -5.02 3.66
N ALA A 73 8.61 -4.57 2.42
CA ALA A 73 9.02 -5.46 1.33
C ALA A 73 10.34 -6.19 1.63
N GLU A 74 11.33 -5.48 2.21
CA GLU A 74 12.59 -6.08 2.68
C GLU A 74 12.35 -7.16 3.75
N ILE A 75 11.54 -6.86 4.77
CA ILE A 75 11.25 -7.79 5.86
C ILE A 75 10.51 -9.03 5.37
N LEU A 76 9.57 -8.86 4.43
CA LEU A 76 8.78 -9.97 3.87
C LEU A 76 9.55 -10.77 2.81
N GLY A 77 10.67 -10.27 2.30
CA GLY A 77 11.43 -10.90 1.22
C GLY A 77 10.73 -10.86 -0.13
N VAL A 78 9.97 -9.79 -0.42
CA VAL A 78 9.14 -9.67 -1.63
C VAL A 78 9.60 -8.51 -2.53
N GLU A 79 9.28 -8.60 -3.82
CA GLU A 79 9.39 -7.47 -4.74
C GLU A 79 8.20 -6.51 -4.57
N HIS A 80 8.40 -5.24 -4.94
CA HIS A 80 7.37 -4.22 -4.84
C HIS A 80 7.23 -3.36 -6.11
N HIS A 81 6.00 -2.97 -6.44
CA HIS A 81 5.69 -2.04 -7.53
C HIS A 81 4.53 -1.11 -7.16
N TRP A 82 4.69 0.19 -7.44
CA TRP A 82 3.62 1.18 -7.34
C TRP A 82 2.84 1.28 -8.66
N LEU A 83 1.52 1.15 -8.61
CA LEU A 83 0.69 1.36 -9.81
C LEU A 83 0.41 2.84 -10.08
N GLY A 84 0.36 3.67 -9.04
CA GLY A 84 0.42 5.14 -9.16
C GLY A 84 -0.92 5.87 -9.16
N PHE A 85 -1.99 5.27 -8.64
CA PHE A 85 -3.26 5.96 -8.41
C PHE A 85 -3.19 6.90 -7.20
N VAL A 86 -4.01 7.95 -7.23
CA VAL A 86 -4.25 8.83 -6.07
C VAL A 86 -5.08 8.07 -5.05
N ASP A 87 -4.70 8.16 -3.77
CA ASP A 87 -5.52 7.66 -2.68
C ASP A 87 -6.84 8.45 -2.63
N SER A 88 -7.96 7.73 -2.71
CA SER A 88 -9.28 8.35 -2.65
C SER A 88 -9.60 8.90 -1.26
N GLY A 89 -8.96 8.35 -0.23
CA GLY A 89 -9.43 8.42 1.14
C GLY A 89 -10.74 7.64 1.33
N LEU A 90 -11.28 7.71 2.54
CA LEU A 90 -12.61 7.22 2.86
C LEU A 90 -13.60 8.40 2.82
N PRO A 91 -14.49 8.51 1.81
CA PRO A 91 -15.44 9.60 1.75
C PRO A 91 -16.47 9.49 2.88
N GLU A 92 -16.66 10.56 3.63
CA GLU A 92 -17.66 10.66 4.69
C GLU A 92 -18.72 11.73 4.33
N GLY A 93 -19.97 11.51 4.75
CA GLY A 93 -21.11 12.42 4.50
C GLY A 93 -22.26 11.78 3.71
N ASP A 94 -23.38 12.51 3.59
CA ASP A 94 -24.55 12.11 2.80
C ASP A 94 -25.14 13.32 2.02
N PRO A 95 -24.97 13.39 0.68
CA PRO A 95 -24.16 12.46 -0.13
C PRO A 95 -22.65 12.64 0.15
N PRO A 96 -21.82 11.62 -0.11
CA PRO A 96 -20.38 11.76 0.00
C PRO A 96 -19.84 12.81 -0.99
N PRO A 97 -18.72 13.47 -0.67
CA PRO A 97 -18.04 14.36 -1.60
C PRO A 97 -17.54 13.58 -2.83
N PRO A 98 -17.31 14.28 -3.97
CA PRO A 98 -16.70 13.64 -5.14
C PRO A 98 -15.30 13.11 -4.80
N LEU A 99 -14.94 12.00 -5.44
CA LEU A 99 -13.60 11.42 -5.34
C LEU A 99 -12.56 12.30 -6.06
N PRO A 100 -11.29 12.27 -5.62
CA PRO A 100 -10.24 13.02 -6.29
C PRO A 100 -9.94 12.46 -7.69
N ASP A 101 -9.55 13.35 -8.59
CA ASP A 101 -9.05 12.99 -9.91
C ASP A 101 -7.83 12.07 -9.80
N GLY A 102 -7.75 11.07 -10.68
CA GLY A 102 -6.64 10.12 -10.71
C GLY A 102 -6.69 9.02 -9.65
N CYS A 103 -7.77 8.93 -8.86
CA CYS A 103 -8.00 7.76 -8.00
C CYS A 103 -8.58 6.58 -8.80
N LEU A 104 -8.40 5.35 -8.29
CA LEU A 104 -8.91 4.16 -8.98
C LEU A 104 -10.45 4.18 -9.10
N GLY A 105 -11.14 4.77 -8.11
CA GLY A 105 -12.60 4.79 -8.05
C GLY A 105 -13.31 5.59 -9.14
N VAL A 106 -12.57 6.43 -9.90
CA VAL A 106 -13.11 7.17 -11.05
C VAL A 106 -12.76 6.53 -12.39
N VAL A 107 -12.05 5.39 -12.39
CA VAL A 107 -11.68 4.67 -13.62
C VAL A 107 -12.83 3.77 -14.06
N PRO A 108 -13.29 3.84 -15.33
CA PRO A 108 -14.29 2.92 -15.86
C PRO A 108 -13.79 1.47 -15.88
N LEU A 109 -14.72 0.52 -15.71
CA LEU A 109 -14.49 -0.92 -15.90
C LEU A 109 -14.49 -1.31 -17.38
#